data_AF-A0AAU9CD95-F1
#
_entry.id   AF-A0AAU9CD95-F1
#
_cell.length_a   1.000
_cell.length_b   1.000
_cell.length_c   1.000
_cell.angle_alpha   90.00
_cell.angle_beta   90.00
_cell.angle_gamma   90.00
#
_symmetry.space_group_name_H-M   'P 1'
#
loop_
_entity.id
_entity.type
_entity.pdbx_description
1 polymer ?
#
loop_
_entity_poly.entity_id
_entity_poly.type
_entity_poly.pdbx_seq_one_letter_code
_entity_poly.pdbx_strand_id
1 'polypeptide(L)'
;MSDTNPEVTPMSDLSDDELVQAAFDHIREKDAEAGVVASFVTPANVVEVAQAMASDPAEAEALANQALEDALADEEGPKQPEPTLDLLLEGLSEASRRTRQNTAHEIAEIAKVRPQMLLDKVDVLVDAVGRPEAQTRWEVLNALTAIATLDPAACTGAIDAAETALFDEGSSMVRLAGFRLLIAEGLSTPELASQVWPLLDEAIQCYHGDPEYRNMLTALVEFAAGPAPQDVREALASRVAFDSEKSTLPYIRAFSKDIVEACQAPRN
;
A
#
# COMPACT_ATOMS: atom_id res chain seq x y z
N MET A 1 11.07 58.00 -19.73
CA MET A 1 11.54 56.71 -20.26
C MET A 1 10.29 55.98 -20.68
N SER A 2 10.03 55.95 -21.98
CA SER A 2 8.85 55.27 -22.56
C SER A 2 9.15 53.78 -22.64
N ASP A 3 8.41 52.98 -21.88
CA ASP A 3 8.37 51.53 -22.05
C ASP A 3 7.73 51.22 -23.40
N THR A 4 8.56 51.08 -24.43
CA THR A 4 8.14 50.42 -25.67
C THR A 4 8.23 48.92 -25.42
N ASN A 5 7.10 48.31 -25.07
CA ASN A 5 6.94 46.87 -25.18
C ASN A 5 7.17 46.50 -26.66
N PRO A 6 8.01 45.52 -27.00
CA PRO A 6 8.19 45.13 -28.39
C PRO A 6 6.83 44.77 -29.00
N GLU A 7 6.51 45.32 -30.18
CA GLU A 7 5.35 44.89 -30.95
C GLU A 7 5.55 43.40 -31.26
N VAL A 8 4.72 42.57 -30.63
CA VAL A 8 4.66 41.13 -30.93
C VAL A 8 3.96 41.02 -32.28
N THR A 9 4.66 40.48 -33.27
CA THR A 9 4.09 40.17 -34.59
C THR A 9 2.84 39.30 -34.40
N PRO A 10 1.68 39.67 -34.98
CA PRO A 10 0.49 38.82 -34.92
C PRO A 10 0.78 37.43 -35.49
N MET A 11 0.24 36.38 -34.87
CA MET A 11 0.45 35.00 -35.33
C MET A 11 0.04 34.78 -36.79
N SER A 12 -0.95 35.55 -37.29
CA SER A 12 -1.40 35.53 -38.69
C SER A 12 -0.35 35.98 -39.70
N ASP A 13 0.70 36.69 -39.25
CA ASP A 13 1.70 37.33 -40.09
C ASP A 13 3.06 36.61 -40.04
N LEU A 14 3.14 35.52 -39.26
CA LEU A 14 4.32 34.66 -39.17
C LEU A 14 4.43 33.76 -40.41
N SER A 15 5.67 33.42 -40.79
CA SER A 15 5.94 32.38 -41.77
C SER A 15 5.62 30.98 -41.21
N ASP A 16 5.43 29.99 -42.10
CA ASP A 16 5.13 28.61 -41.70
C ASP A 16 6.20 28.04 -40.75
N ASP A 17 7.48 28.34 -40.98
CA ASP A 17 8.59 27.90 -40.11
C ASP A 17 8.52 28.56 -38.71
N GLU A 18 8.10 29.83 -38.65
CA GLU A 18 7.92 30.56 -37.38
C GLU A 18 6.70 30.06 -36.60
N LEU A 19 5.61 29.69 -37.29
CA LEU A 19 4.42 29.07 -36.69
C LEU A 19 4.73 27.69 -36.10
N VAL A 20 5.49 26.87 -36.83
CA VAL A 20 5.94 25.55 -36.34
C VAL A 20 6.81 25.72 -35.09
N GLN A 21 7.73 26.68 -35.09
CA GLN A 21 8.56 26.94 -33.91
C GLN A 21 7.72 27.44 -32.72
N ALA A 22 6.77 28.33 -32.95
CA ALA A 22 5.87 28.81 -31.89
C ALA A 22 4.99 27.69 -31.31
N ALA A 23 4.54 26.74 -32.15
CA ALA A 23 3.80 25.57 -31.70
C ALA A 23 4.67 24.64 -30.84
N PHE A 24 5.92 24.40 -31.23
CA PHE A 24 6.88 23.65 -30.40
C PHE A 24 7.08 24.29 -29.03
N ASP A 25 7.30 25.61 -28.99
CA ASP A 25 7.53 26.33 -27.74
C ASP A 25 6.29 26.31 -26.83
N HIS A 26 5.10 26.46 -27.41
CA HIS A 26 3.82 26.39 -26.70
C HIS A 26 3.57 25.00 -26.09
N ILE A 27 3.78 23.92 -26.85
CA ILE A 27 3.65 22.54 -26.36
C ILE A 27 4.67 22.26 -25.25
N ARG A 28 5.89 22.76 -25.38
CA ARG A 28 6.97 22.57 -24.40
C ARG A 28 6.70 23.32 -23.08
N GLU A 29 6.13 24.52 -23.15
CA GLU A 29 5.74 25.27 -21.94
C GLU A 29 4.66 24.50 -21.17
N LYS A 30 3.66 23.96 -21.88
CA LYS A 30 2.60 23.11 -21.30
C LYS A 30 3.12 21.81 -20.71
N ASP A 31 4.03 21.14 -21.40
CA ASP A 31 4.72 19.95 -20.93
C ASP A 31 5.43 20.19 -19.59
N ALA A 32 6.11 21.34 -19.46
CA ALA A 32 6.79 21.74 -18.23
C ALA A 32 5.83 22.04 -17.07
N GLU A 33 4.63 22.57 -17.34
CA GLU A 33 3.58 22.78 -16.34
C GLU A 33 2.93 21.46 -15.89
N ALA A 34 2.73 20.52 -16.82
CA ALA A 34 2.11 19.22 -16.55
C ALA A 34 3.09 18.19 -15.96
N GLY A 35 4.41 18.43 -16.05
CA GLY A 35 5.43 17.48 -15.59
C GLY A 35 5.59 16.27 -16.50
N VAL A 36 5.26 16.42 -17.78
CA VAL A 36 5.32 15.40 -18.82
C VAL A 36 6.69 15.48 -19.53
N VAL A 37 7.06 14.49 -20.33
CA VAL A 37 8.28 14.55 -21.17
C VAL A 37 7.87 14.77 -22.64
N ALA A 38 8.02 15.99 -23.16
CA ALA A 38 7.61 16.38 -24.53
C ALA A 38 8.28 15.60 -25.67
N SER A 39 9.20 14.68 -25.38
CA SER A 39 9.88 13.86 -26.38
C SER A 39 8.97 12.91 -27.17
N PHE A 40 7.71 12.75 -26.75
CA PHE A 40 6.75 11.83 -27.37
C PHE A 40 5.72 12.52 -28.27
N VAL A 41 5.67 13.86 -28.31
CA VAL A 41 4.79 14.58 -29.24
C VAL A 41 5.33 14.46 -30.66
N THR A 42 4.48 14.04 -31.60
CA THR A 42 4.93 13.77 -32.98
C THR A 42 5.05 15.04 -33.82
N PRO A 43 5.89 15.07 -34.87
CA PRO A 43 5.95 16.19 -35.81
C PRO A 43 4.61 16.53 -36.46
N ALA A 44 3.71 15.55 -36.59
CA ALA A 44 2.37 15.79 -37.15
C ALA A 44 1.50 16.62 -36.18
N ASN A 45 1.51 16.29 -34.89
CA ASN A 45 0.78 17.06 -33.88
C ASN A 45 1.25 18.51 -33.83
N VAL A 46 2.56 18.74 -33.95
CA VAL A 46 3.13 20.10 -33.91
C VAL A 46 2.69 20.91 -35.13
N VAL A 47 2.61 20.28 -36.31
CA VAL A 47 2.12 20.94 -37.53
C VAL A 47 0.63 21.29 -37.41
N GLU A 48 -0.19 20.41 -36.82
CA GLU A 48 -1.61 20.69 -36.59
C GLU A 48 -1.81 21.87 -35.62
N VAL A 49 -1.05 21.92 -34.52
CA VAL A 49 -1.07 23.05 -33.59
C VAL A 49 -0.63 24.35 -34.30
N ALA A 50 0.44 24.30 -35.09
CA ALA A 50 0.94 25.45 -35.85
C ALA A 50 -0.08 26.00 -36.85
N GLN A 51 -0.82 25.11 -37.54
CA GLN A 51 -1.88 25.51 -38.46
C GLN A 51 -3.05 26.18 -37.75
N ALA A 52 -3.41 25.69 -36.56
CA ALA A 52 -4.46 26.29 -35.75
C ALA A 52 -4.04 27.64 -35.16
N MET A 53 -2.76 27.84 -34.79
CA MET A 53 -2.27 29.10 -34.21
C MET A 53 -2.48 30.33 -35.10
N ALA A 54 -2.48 30.15 -36.43
CA ALA A 54 -2.72 31.23 -37.38
C ALA A 54 -4.22 31.59 -37.54
N SER A 55 -5.12 30.70 -37.12
CA SER A 55 -6.55 30.74 -37.47
C SER A 55 -7.47 30.84 -36.25
N ASP A 56 -7.23 30.01 -35.23
CA ASP A 56 -8.01 29.93 -33.99
C ASP A 56 -7.09 29.53 -32.81
N PRO A 57 -6.74 30.50 -31.94
CA PRO A 57 -5.91 30.21 -30.76
C PRO A 57 -6.53 29.22 -29.77
N ALA A 58 -7.86 29.12 -29.69
CA ALA A 58 -8.52 28.17 -28.80
C ALA A 58 -8.45 26.74 -29.34
N GLU A 59 -8.50 26.57 -30.66
CA GLU A 59 -8.27 25.29 -31.33
C GLU A 59 -6.81 24.83 -31.17
N ALA A 60 -5.85 25.75 -31.30
CA ALA A 60 -4.43 25.46 -31.08
C ALA A 60 -4.15 24.94 -29.66
N GLU A 61 -4.75 25.58 -28.66
CA GLU A 61 -4.67 25.17 -27.25
C GLU A 61 -5.27 23.77 -27.04
N ALA A 62 -6.43 23.49 -27.65
CA ALA A 62 -7.07 22.18 -27.54
C ALA A 62 -6.23 21.06 -28.18
N LEU A 63 -5.68 21.32 -29.38
CA LEU A 63 -4.80 20.39 -30.08
C LEU A 63 -3.50 20.13 -29.33
N ALA A 64 -2.91 21.16 -28.71
CA ALA A 64 -1.70 21.01 -27.90
C ALA A 64 -1.95 20.13 -26.66
N ASN A 65 -3.09 20.31 -25.98
CA ASN A 65 -3.47 19.47 -24.85
C ASN A 65 -3.74 18.02 -25.27
N GLN A 66 -4.44 17.80 -26.38
CA GLN A 66 -4.68 16.46 -26.92
C GLN A 66 -3.37 15.76 -27.29
N ALA A 67 -2.43 16.48 -27.90
CA ALA A 67 -1.13 15.93 -28.27
C ALA A 67 -0.30 15.49 -27.06
N LEU A 68 -0.40 16.21 -25.93
CA LEU A 68 0.24 15.84 -24.67
C LEU A 68 -0.44 14.64 -24.00
N GLU A 69 -1.78 14.56 -24.06
CA GLU A 69 -2.54 13.41 -23.56
C GLU A 69 -2.23 12.13 -24.35
N ASP A 70 -2.14 12.20 -25.67
CA ASP A 70 -1.80 11.07 -26.53
C ASP A 70 -0.35 10.61 -26.28
N ALA A 71 0.58 11.56 -26.12
CA ALA A 71 1.97 11.28 -25.76
C ALA A 71 2.11 10.59 -24.39
N LEU A 72 1.28 10.98 -23.41
CA LEU A 72 1.19 10.33 -22.10
C LEU A 72 0.64 8.90 -22.20
N ALA A 73 -0.35 8.67 -23.06
CA ALA A 73 -0.91 7.34 -23.27
C ALA A 73 0.11 6.38 -23.92
N ASP A 74 0.98 6.90 -24.79
CA ASP A 74 2.04 6.12 -25.44
C ASP A 74 3.24 5.81 -24.52
N GLU A 75 3.56 6.68 -23.54
CA GLU A 75 4.54 6.39 -22.47
C GLU A 75 4.10 5.18 -21.60
N GLU A 76 2.80 5.03 -21.33
CA GLU A 76 2.29 3.88 -20.56
C GLU A 76 2.34 2.55 -21.34
N GLY A 77 2.49 2.60 -22.67
CA GLY A 77 2.50 1.43 -23.54
C GLY A 77 1.24 0.56 -23.44
N PRO A 78 1.12 -0.51 -24.26
CA PRO A 78 0.07 -1.50 -24.04
C PRO A 78 0.31 -2.18 -22.69
N LYS A 79 -0.55 -1.89 -21.69
CA LYS A 79 -0.57 -2.63 -20.41
C LYS A 79 -0.61 -4.12 -20.75
N GLN A 80 0.43 -4.86 -20.37
CA GLN A 80 0.39 -6.31 -20.47
C GLN A 80 -0.86 -6.79 -19.73
N PRO A 81 -1.57 -7.80 -20.25
CA PRO A 81 -2.73 -8.33 -19.54
C PRO A 81 -2.31 -8.67 -18.12
N GLU A 82 -3.07 -8.19 -17.13
CA GLU A 82 -2.78 -8.47 -15.73
C GLU A 82 -2.60 -10.00 -15.56
N PRO A 83 -1.53 -10.43 -14.89
CA PRO A 83 -1.30 -11.85 -14.68
C PRO A 83 -2.51 -12.46 -13.98
N THR A 84 -2.95 -13.63 -14.46
CA THR A 84 -4.03 -14.37 -13.81
C THR A 84 -3.61 -14.75 -12.39
N LEU A 85 -4.58 -14.88 -11.48
CA LEU A 85 -4.31 -15.29 -10.10
C LEU A 85 -3.50 -16.59 -10.01
N ASP A 86 -3.76 -17.58 -10.86
CA ASP A 86 -3.02 -18.84 -10.86
C ASP A 86 -1.53 -18.64 -11.16
N LEU A 87 -1.19 -17.81 -12.15
CA LEU A 87 0.21 -17.44 -12.45
C LEU A 87 0.90 -16.71 -11.29
N LEU A 88 0.16 -15.89 -10.55
CA LEU A 88 0.69 -15.22 -9.37
C LEU A 88 1.04 -16.21 -8.26
N LEU A 89 0.14 -17.17 -8.00
CA LEU A 89 0.34 -18.22 -7.01
C LEU A 89 1.51 -19.13 -7.38
N GLU A 90 1.63 -19.52 -8.66
CA GLU A 90 2.79 -20.26 -9.17
C GLU A 90 4.09 -19.47 -8.96
N GLY A 91 4.06 -18.16 -9.21
CA GLY A 91 5.20 -17.26 -9.04
C GLY A 91 5.73 -17.17 -7.61
N LEU A 92 4.96 -17.54 -6.58
CA LEU A 92 5.45 -17.62 -5.19
C LEU A 92 6.50 -18.73 -4.98
N SER A 93 6.48 -19.75 -5.84
CA SER A 93 7.42 -20.87 -5.79
C SER A 93 8.50 -20.82 -6.86
N GLU A 94 8.50 -19.78 -7.70
CA GLU A 94 9.47 -19.62 -8.77
C GLU A 94 10.90 -19.46 -8.25
N ALA A 95 11.89 -19.88 -9.06
CA ALA A 95 13.29 -19.82 -8.66
C ALA A 95 13.79 -18.36 -8.46
N SER A 96 13.25 -17.45 -9.27
CA SER A 96 13.58 -16.03 -9.24
C SER A 96 13.05 -15.36 -7.97
N ARG A 97 13.97 -14.88 -7.13
CA ARG A 97 13.65 -14.02 -5.97
C ARG A 97 12.75 -12.84 -6.36
N ARG A 98 13.09 -12.14 -7.45
CA ARG A 98 12.33 -10.98 -7.91
C ARG A 98 10.89 -11.37 -8.28
N THR A 99 10.70 -12.52 -8.92
CA THR A 99 9.38 -13.01 -9.28
C THR A 99 8.55 -13.28 -8.03
N ARG A 100 9.09 -14.00 -7.04
CA ARG A 100 8.39 -14.25 -5.77
C ARG A 100 8.00 -12.97 -5.03
N GLN A 101 8.87 -11.95 -5.03
CA GLN A 101 8.57 -10.68 -4.37
C GLN A 101 7.48 -9.90 -5.11
N ASN A 102 7.53 -9.85 -6.43
CA ASN A 102 6.53 -9.16 -7.25
C ASN A 102 5.16 -9.83 -7.15
N THR A 103 5.10 -11.16 -7.29
CA THR A 103 3.81 -11.86 -7.21
C THR A 103 3.22 -11.84 -5.81
N ALA A 104 4.04 -11.92 -4.76
CA ALA A 104 3.55 -11.75 -3.38
C ALA A 104 2.95 -10.36 -3.16
N HIS A 105 3.59 -9.31 -3.70
CA HIS A 105 3.06 -7.96 -3.63
C HIS A 105 1.72 -7.82 -4.35
N GLU A 106 1.61 -8.33 -5.58
CA GLU A 106 0.36 -8.31 -6.34
C GLU A 106 -0.76 -9.11 -5.65
N ILE A 107 -0.43 -10.26 -5.05
CA ILE A 107 -1.37 -11.04 -4.24
C ILE A 107 -1.84 -10.25 -3.01
N ALA A 108 -0.95 -9.52 -2.33
CA ALA A 108 -1.32 -8.69 -1.20
C ALA A 108 -2.24 -7.53 -1.61
N GLU A 109 -2.02 -6.90 -2.76
CA GLU A 109 -2.94 -5.89 -3.33
C GLU A 109 -4.30 -6.49 -3.68
N ILE A 110 -4.33 -7.69 -4.27
CA ILE A 110 -5.58 -8.42 -4.53
C ILE A 110 -6.30 -8.71 -3.20
N ALA A 111 -5.59 -9.18 -2.18
CA ALA A 111 -6.18 -9.51 -0.88
C ALA A 111 -6.79 -8.30 -0.17
N LYS A 112 -6.20 -7.11 -0.32
CA LYS A 112 -6.75 -5.87 0.25
C LYS A 112 -8.10 -5.49 -0.33
N VAL A 113 -8.35 -5.79 -1.61
CA VAL A 113 -9.55 -5.35 -2.33
C VAL A 113 -10.57 -6.48 -2.52
N ARG A 114 -10.09 -7.71 -2.74
CA ARG A 114 -10.89 -8.90 -3.09
C ARG A 114 -10.39 -10.16 -2.35
N PRO A 115 -10.35 -10.18 -1.01
CA PRO A 115 -9.85 -11.32 -0.25
C PRO A 115 -10.62 -12.63 -0.52
N GLN A 116 -11.89 -12.55 -0.91
CA GLN A 116 -12.72 -13.71 -1.27
C GLN A 116 -12.14 -14.54 -2.43
N MET A 117 -11.29 -13.96 -3.27
CA MET A 117 -10.65 -14.67 -4.39
C MET A 117 -9.54 -15.64 -3.93
N LEU A 118 -9.11 -15.54 -2.67
CA LEU A 118 -7.98 -16.29 -2.12
C LEU A 118 -8.41 -17.35 -1.09
N LEU A 119 -9.71 -17.49 -0.81
CA LEU A 119 -10.23 -18.40 0.23
C LEU A 119 -9.82 -19.86 0.02
N ASP A 120 -9.79 -20.33 -1.23
CA ASP A 120 -9.38 -21.68 -1.58
C ASP A 120 -7.85 -21.81 -1.77
N LYS A 121 -7.09 -20.74 -1.52
CA LYS A 121 -5.64 -20.65 -1.74
C LYS A 121 -4.84 -20.50 -0.44
N VAL A 122 -5.50 -20.54 0.72
CA VAL A 122 -4.86 -20.32 2.03
C VAL A 122 -3.66 -21.23 2.23
N ASP A 123 -3.76 -22.53 1.91
CA ASP A 123 -2.64 -23.48 2.07
C ASP A 123 -1.40 -23.07 1.25
N VAL A 124 -1.60 -22.55 0.04
CA VAL A 124 -0.50 -22.07 -0.82
C VAL A 124 0.16 -20.84 -0.21
N LEU A 125 -0.65 -19.94 0.36
CA LEU A 125 -0.15 -18.74 1.04
C LEU A 125 0.59 -19.12 2.34
N VAL A 126 0.07 -20.06 3.13
CA VAL A 126 0.75 -20.54 4.34
C VAL A 126 2.12 -21.14 4.00
N ASP A 127 2.25 -21.98 2.95
CA ASP A 127 3.55 -22.48 2.49
C ASP A 127 4.53 -21.37 2.06
N ALA A 128 3.99 -20.30 1.45
CA ALA A 128 4.78 -19.18 0.99
C ALA A 128 5.33 -18.29 2.13
N VAL A 129 4.78 -18.37 3.35
CA VAL A 129 5.40 -17.74 4.53
C VAL A 129 6.80 -18.30 4.80
N GLY A 130 7.12 -19.51 4.33
CA GLY A 130 8.45 -20.11 4.44
C GLY A 130 9.50 -19.57 3.45
N ARG A 131 9.17 -18.61 2.56
CA ARG A 131 10.13 -18.09 1.58
C ARG A 131 11.27 -17.30 2.25
N PRO A 132 12.50 -17.32 1.71
CA PRO A 132 13.67 -16.72 2.37
C PRO A 132 13.64 -15.19 2.37
N GLU A 133 12.93 -14.56 1.45
CA GLU A 133 12.80 -13.11 1.41
C GLU A 133 11.82 -12.59 2.47
N ALA A 134 12.29 -11.69 3.32
CA ALA A 134 11.41 -10.95 4.22
C ALA A 134 10.23 -10.31 3.47
N GLN A 135 10.48 -9.79 2.26
CA GLN A 135 9.43 -9.16 1.46
C GLN A 135 8.31 -10.13 1.03
N THR A 136 8.65 -11.36 0.67
CA THR A 136 7.62 -12.33 0.30
C THR A 136 6.82 -12.74 1.54
N ARG A 137 7.50 -12.94 2.69
CA ARG A 137 6.83 -13.34 3.94
C ARG A 137 5.80 -12.32 4.43
N TRP A 138 6.17 -11.05 4.61
CA TRP A 138 5.24 -10.05 5.15
C TRP A 138 4.07 -9.74 4.20
N GLU A 139 4.26 -9.76 2.87
CA GLU A 139 3.16 -9.55 1.91
C GLU A 139 2.17 -10.72 1.96
N VAL A 140 2.66 -11.95 2.02
CA VAL A 140 1.81 -13.14 2.14
C VAL A 140 1.07 -13.16 3.49
N LEU A 141 1.73 -12.78 4.60
CA LEU A 141 1.07 -12.63 5.91
C LEU A 141 0.00 -11.54 5.89
N ASN A 142 0.22 -10.42 5.17
CA ASN A 142 -0.79 -9.38 4.99
C ASN A 142 -1.99 -9.92 4.19
N ALA A 143 -1.75 -10.72 3.15
CA ALA A 143 -2.81 -11.37 2.39
C ALA A 143 -3.64 -12.32 3.27
N LEU A 144 -2.97 -13.16 4.06
CA LEU A 144 -3.60 -14.04 5.05
C LEU A 144 -4.41 -13.25 6.08
N THR A 145 -3.91 -12.10 6.54
CA THR A 145 -4.64 -11.23 7.49
C THR A 145 -5.94 -10.71 6.89
N ALA A 146 -5.94 -10.34 5.60
CA ALA A 146 -7.14 -9.89 4.91
C ALA A 146 -8.16 -11.04 4.74
N ILE A 147 -7.69 -12.26 4.49
CA ILE A 147 -8.54 -13.46 4.43
C ILE A 147 -9.11 -13.78 5.81
N ALA A 148 -8.29 -13.79 6.87
CA ALA A 148 -8.73 -14.04 8.24
C ALA A 148 -9.79 -13.04 8.71
N THR A 149 -9.66 -11.76 8.30
CA THR A 149 -10.68 -10.73 8.58
C THR A 149 -12.01 -11.01 7.88
N LEU A 150 -11.99 -11.63 6.69
CA LEU A 150 -13.17 -11.98 5.92
C LEU A 150 -13.82 -13.29 6.40
N ASP A 151 -13.03 -14.34 6.52
CA ASP A 151 -13.43 -15.69 6.92
C ASP A 151 -12.35 -16.32 7.81
N PRO A 152 -12.44 -16.09 9.14
CA PRO A 152 -11.46 -16.61 10.08
C PRO A 152 -11.31 -18.13 10.05
N ALA A 153 -12.40 -18.84 9.78
CA ALA A 153 -12.37 -20.31 9.77
C ALA A 153 -11.44 -20.85 8.68
N ALA A 154 -11.31 -20.13 7.56
CA ALA A 154 -10.41 -20.49 6.48
C ALA A 154 -8.91 -20.31 6.85
N CYS A 155 -8.59 -19.43 7.81
CA CYS A 155 -7.20 -19.06 8.14
C CYS A 155 -6.67 -19.61 9.47
N THR A 156 -7.46 -20.34 10.25
CA THR A 156 -7.00 -20.95 11.52
C THR A 156 -5.70 -21.78 11.41
N GLY A 157 -5.46 -22.42 10.26
CA GLY A 157 -4.21 -23.14 9.98
C GLY A 157 -2.95 -22.27 9.81
N ALA A 158 -3.11 -20.94 9.76
CA ALA A 158 -2.00 -19.99 9.60
C ALA A 158 -1.40 -19.52 10.93
N ILE A 159 -1.95 -19.91 12.08
CA ILE A 159 -1.47 -19.50 13.41
C ILE A 159 0.00 -19.91 13.61
N ASP A 160 0.38 -21.15 13.29
CA ASP A 160 1.76 -21.64 13.45
C ASP A 160 2.75 -20.86 12.56
N ALA A 161 2.31 -20.48 11.35
CA ALA A 161 3.10 -19.66 10.44
C ALA A 161 3.27 -18.22 10.96
N ALA A 162 2.20 -17.67 11.57
CA ALA A 162 2.23 -16.35 12.20
C ALA A 162 3.11 -16.31 13.45
N GLU A 163 3.05 -17.37 14.28
CA GLU A 163 3.93 -17.56 15.45
C GLU A 163 5.39 -17.60 15.03
N THR A 164 5.73 -18.39 14.01
CA THR A 164 7.10 -18.43 13.47
C THR A 164 7.56 -17.04 13.00
N ALA A 165 6.65 -16.26 12.40
CA ALA A 165 6.94 -14.91 11.93
C ALA A 165 7.16 -13.91 13.07
N LEU A 166 6.55 -14.09 14.25
CA LEU A 166 6.76 -13.21 15.41
C LEU A 166 8.22 -13.10 15.80
N PHE A 167 8.99 -14.18 15.62
CA PHE A 167 10.39 -14.28 16.03
C PHE A 167 11.37 -14.16 14.86
N ASP A 168 10.95 -13.52 13.76
CA ASP A 168 11.82 -13.24 12.63
C ASP A 168 12.97 -12.29 13.06
N GLU A 169 14.20 -12.83 13.09
CA GLU A 169 15.40 -12.09 13.48
C GLU A 169 15.79 -11.00 12.47
N GLY A 170 15.39 -11.16 11.20
CA GLY A 170 15.86 -10.34 10.09
C GLY A 170 14.92 -9.20 9.70
N SER A 171 13.67 -9.19 10.18
CA SER A 171 12.68 -8.21 9.71
C SER A 171 11.56 -7.91 10.70
N SER A 172 11.55 -6.67 11.22
CA SER A 172 10.43 -6.13 12.00
C SER A 172 9.11 -6.10 11.23
N MET A 173 9.15 -5.99 9.90
CA MET A 173 7.96 -6.03 9.06
C MET A 173 7.29 -7.41 9.07
N VAL A 174 8.10 -8.47 9.06
CA VAL A 174 7.59 -9.85 9.16
C VAL A 174 7.01 -10.09 10.55
N ARG A 175 7.70 -9.66 11.61
CA ARG A 175 7.18 -9.74 12.99
C ARG A 175 5.84 -9.04 13.15
N LEU A 176 5.74 -7.81 12.65
CA LEU A 176 4.50 -7.04 12.71
C LEU A 176 3.38 -7.68 11.89
N ALA A 177 3.69 -8.25 10.71
CA ALA A 177 2.70 -8.93 9.89
C ALA A 177 2.17 -10.22 10.57
N GLY A 178 3.05 -11.01 11.18
CA GLY A 178 2.66 -12.17 12.00
C GLY A 178 1.79 -11.76 13.19
N PHE A 179 2.19 -10.69 13.90
CA PHE A 179 1.41 -10.13 15.01
C PHE A 179 0.00 -9.72 14.58
N ARG A 180 -0.14 -9.05 13.44
CA ARG A 180 -1.45 -8.62 12.92
C ARG A 180 -2.34 -9.79 12.51
N LEU A 181 -1.76 -10.84 11.92
CA LEU A 181 -2.51 -12.05 11.58
C LEU A 181 -3.06 -12.71 12.86
N LEU A 182 -2.25 -12.84 13.91
CA LEU A 182 -2.71 -13.36 15.20
C LEU A 182 -3.80 -12.48 15.84
N ILE A 183 -3.69 -11.16 15.72
CA ILE A 183 -4.77 -10.25 16.17
C ILE A 183 -6.05 -10.53 15.40
N ALA A 184 -6.01 -10.66 14.07
CA ALA A 184 -7.19 -10.95 13.25
C ALA A 184 -7.85 -12.29 13.63
N GLU A 185 -7.07 -13.35 13.80
CA GLU A 185 -7.56 -14.64 14.31
C GLU A 185 -8.22 -14.49 15.69
N GLY A 186 -7.54 -13.80 16.62
CA GLY A 186 -8.04 -13.56 17.97
C GLY A 186 -9.27 -12.65 18.05
N LEU A 187 -9.53 -11.82 17.03
CA LEU A 187 -10.73 -10.99 16.94
C LEU A 187 -11.98 -11.76 16.52
N SER A 188 -11.82 -13.04 16.15
CA SER A 188 -12.89 -13.82 15.53
C SER A 188 -13.80 -14.51 16.54
N THR A 189 -13.20 -15.13 17.57
CA THR A 189 -13.94 -15.81 18.65
C THR A 189 -13.22 -15.64 19.98
N PRO A 190 -13.94 -15.75 21.13
CA PRO A 190 -13.30 -15.73 22.44
C PRO A 190 -12.28 -16.88 22.61
N GLU A 191 -12.54 -18.05 22.03
CA GLU A 191 -11.65 -19.21 22.08
C GLU A 191 -10.33 -18.94 21.35
N LEU A 192 -10.40 -18.36 20.14
CA LEU A 192 -9.20 -17.96 19.40
C LEU A 192 -8.46 -16.83 20.10
N ALA A 193 -9.17 -15.87 20.72
CA ALA A 193 -8.54 -14.83 21.53
C ALA A 193 -7.70 -15.42 22.67
N SER A 194 -8.24 -16.42 23.38
CA SER A 194 -7.49 -17.16 24.42
C SER A 194 -6.31 -17.94 23.84
N GLN A 195 -6.45 -18.52 22.64
CA GLN A 195 -5.39 -19.27 21.98
C GLN A 195 -4.20 -18.38 21.59
N VAL A 196 -4.45 -17.21 20.98
CA VAL A 196 -3.37 -16.35 20.46
C VAL A 196 -2.76 -15.45 21.54
N TRP A 197 -3.48 -15.18 22.64
CA TRP A 197 -3.02 -14.25 23.67
C TRP A 197 -1.61 -14.55 24.22
N PRO A 198 -1.25 -15.80 24.58
CA PRO A 198 0.11 -16.10 25.05
C PRO A 198 1.20 -15.71 24.05
N LEU A 199 0.94 -15.87 22.74
CA LEU A 199 1.88 -15.51 21.67
C LEU A 199 2.02 -13.99 21.54
N LEU A 200 0.89 -13.27 21.59
CA LEU A 200 0.86 -11.81 21.55
C LEU A 200 1.56 -11.22 22.79
N ASP A 201 1.32 -11.78 23.98
CA ASP A 201 1.93 -11.36 25.23
C ASP A 201 3.44 -11.52 25.23
N GLU A 202 3.96 -12.64 24.71
CA GLU A 202 5.40 -12.85 24.55
C GLU A 202 5.99 -11.84 23.57
N ALA A 203 5.37 -11.65 22.39
CA ALA A 203 5.87 -10.73 21.37
C ALA A 203 6.00 -9.29 21.88
N ILE A 204 5.00 -8.76 22.60
CA ILE A 204 5.07 -7.39 23.13
C ILE A 204 6.09 -7.22 24.26
N GLN A 205 6.46 -8.30 24.95
CA GLN A 205 7.57 -8.26 25.90
C GLN A 205 8.91 -8.25 25.17
N CYS A 206 9.05 -9.08 24.14
CA CYS A 206 10.28 -9.18 23.35
C CYS A 206 10.61 -7.88 22.61
N TYR A 207 9.60 -7.22 22.05
CA TYR A 207 9.77 -6.06 21.15
C TYR A 207 9.37 -4.73 21.81
N HIS A 208 9.37 -4.67 23.14
CA HIS A 208 9.04 -3.42 23.85
C HIS A 208 10.04 -2.31 23.51
N GLY A 209 9.53 -1.23 22.92
CA GLY A 209 10.35 -0.08 22.52
C GLY A 209 11.00 -0.19 21.13
N ASP A 210 10.86 -1.33 20.45
CA ASP A 210 11.29 -1.50 19.06
C ASP A 210 10.43 -0.66 18.10
N PRO A 211 10.93 -0.37 16.88
CA PRO A 211 10.22 0.49 15.93
C PRO A 211 8.77 0.07 15.62
N GLU A 212 8.50 -1.23 15.55
CA GLU A 212 7.18 -1.80 15.28
C GLU A 212 6.25 -1.81 16.51
N TYR A 213 6.77 -1.59 17.72
CA TYR A 213 6.01 -1.71 18.96
C TYR A 213 4.79 -0.79 18.97
N ARG A 214 4.93 0.42 18.42
CA ARG A 214 3.81 1.36 18.25
C ARG A 214 2.64 0.73 17.47
N ASN A 215 2.94 0.01 16.38
CA ASN A 215 1.93 -0.62 15.55
C ASN A 215 1.34 -1.87 16.24
N MET A 216 2.14 -2.62 17.01
CA MET A 216 1.64 -3.71 17.86
C MET A 216 0.66 -3.20 18.91
N LEU A 217 1.00 -2.11 19.61
CA LEU A 217 0.10 -1.46 20.58
C LEU A 217 -1.20 -0.98 19.93
N THR A 218 -1.13 -0.45 18.71
CA THR A 218 -2.33 -0.04 17.96
C THR A 218 -3.27 -1.23 17.74
N ALA A 219 -2.73 -2.38 17.33
CA ALA A 219 -3.52 -3.60 17.12
C ALA A 219 -4.06 -4.19 18.44
N LEU A 220 -3.33 -4.03 19.55
CA LEU A 220 -3.80 -4.47 20.86
C LEU A 220 -4.98 -3.67 21.42
N VAL A 221 -5.12 -2.39 21.03
CA VAL A 221 -6.33 -1.61 21.37
C VAL A 221 -7.57 -2.28 20.76
N GLU A 222 -7.47 -2.69 19.50
CA GLU A 222 -8.55 -3.39 18.80
C GLU A 222 -8.84 -4.77 19.46
N PHE A 223 -7.80 -5.55 19.74
CA PHE A 223 -7.92 -6.84 20.42
C PHE A 223 -8.57 -6.72 21.81
N ALA A 224 -8.20 -5.71 22.60
CA ALA A 224 -8.79 -5.42 23.90
C ALA A 224 -10.29 -5.09 23.80
N ALA A 225 -10.69 -4.38 22.75
CA ALA A 225 -12.09 -4.05 22.47
C ALA A 225 -12.89 -5.21 21.83
N GLY A 226 -12.20 -6.22 21.26
CA GLY A 226 -12.77 -7.36 20.55
C GLY A 226 -13.40 -8.44 21.44
N PRO A 227 -13.48 -9.73 21.03
CA PRO A 227 -14.22 -10.76 21.75
C PRO A 227 -13.46 -11.40 22.93
N ALA A 228 -12.23 -10.96 23.23
CA ALA A 228 -11.37 -11.57 24.26
C ALA A 228 -12.10 -11.81 25.60
N PRO A 229 -12.06 -13.02 26.19
CA PRO A 229 -12.71 -13.28 27.47
C PRO A 229 -12.14 -12.45 28.62
N GLN A 230 -12.83 -12.44 29.76
CA GLN A 230 -12.46 -11.60 30.90
C GLN A 230 -11.04 -11.83 31.41
N ASP A 231 -10.61 -13.07 31.55
CA ASP A 231 -9.27 -13.43 32.02
C ASP A 231 -8.16 -12.94 31.06
N VAL A 232 -8.37 -13.07 29.74
CA VAL A 232 -7.45 -12.54 28.72
C VAL A 232 -7.35 -11.02 28.81
N ARG A 233 -8.47 -10.31 28.98
CA ARG A 233 -8.48 -8.85 29.13
C ARG A 233 -7.80 -8.39 30.42
N GLU A 234 -8.03 -9.10 31.52
CA GLU A 234 -7.37 -8.83 32.80
C GLU A 234 -5.85 -9.02 32.68
N ALA A 235 -5.42 -10.08 32.02
CA ALA A 235 -4.01 -10.34 31.74
C ALA A 235 -3.39 -9.23 30.86
N LEU A 236 -4.05 -8.85 29.77
CA LEU A 236 -3.62 -7.77 28.88
C LEU A 236 -3.55 -6.42 29.61
N ALA A 237 -4.60 -6.05 30.36
CA ALA A 237 -4.59 -4.82 31.15
C ALA A 237 -3.45 -4.82 32.18
N SER A 238 -3.23 -5.96 32.86
CA SER A 238 -2.12 -6.11 33.81
C SER A 238 -0.76 -5.95 33.14
N ARG A 239 -0.58 -6.47 31.92
CA ARG A 239 0.68 -6.38 31.17
C ARG A 239 1.11 -4.94 30.93
N VAL A 240 0.17 -4.09 30.50
CA VAL A 240 0.45 -2.70 30.13
C VAL A 240 0.19 -1.69 31.26
N ALA A 241 -0.26 -2.14 32.44
CA ALA A 241 -0.63 -1.27 33.55
C ALA A 241 0.51 -0.33 33.97
N PHE A 242 1.73 -0.85 34.11
CA PHE A 242 2.89 -0.04 34.46
C PHE A 242 3.15 1.06 33.42
N ASP A 243 3.11 0.70 32.14
CA ASP A 243 3.36 1.63 31.05
C ASP A 243 2.30 2.73 30.96
N SER A 244 1.04 2.38 31.22
CA SER A 244 -0.08 3.33 31.21
C SER A 244 0.10 4.48 32.21
N GLU A 245 0.83 4.24 33.31
CA GLU A 245 1.10 5.25 34.33
C GLU A 245 2.50 5.87 34.25
N LYS A 246 3.51 5.04 33.98
CA LYS A 246 4.91 5.37 34.25
C LYS A 246 5.79 5.48 33.01
N SER A 247 5.33 5.02 31.84
CA SER A 247 6.18 5.02 30.64
C SER A 247 6.65 6.44 30.31
N THR A 248 7.95 6.63 30.14
CA THR A 248 8.54 7.94 29.78
C THR A 248 8.25 8.30 28.32
N LEU A 249 7.96 7.32 27.47
CA LEU A 249 7.59 7.51 26.07
C LEU A 249 6.09 7.85 25.97
N PRO A 250 5.71 9.05 25.49
CA PRO A 250 4.31 9.49 25.50
C PRO A 250 3.36 8.57 24.74
N TYR A 251 3.81 7.99 23.62
CA TYR A 251 2.96 7.12 22.81
C TYR A 251 2.69 5.78 23.49
N ILE A 252 3.70 5.16 24.13
CA ILE A 252 3.52 3.90 24.87
C ILE A 252 2.52 4.13 26.00
N ARG A 253 2.68 5.22 26.76
CA ARG A 253 1.76 5.59 27.83
C ARG A 253 0.33 5.77 27.33
N ALA A 254 0.14 6.48 26.22
CA ALA A 254 -1.17 6.74 25.63
C ALA A 254 -1.86 5.43 25.22
N PHE A 255 -1.23 4.64 24.35
CA PHE A 255 -1.83 3.36 23.91
C PHE A 255 -2.05 2.39 25.07
N SER A 256 -1.14 2.33 26.05
CA SER A 256 -1.32 1.47 27.22
C SER A 256 -2.54 1.87 28.04
N LYS A 257 -2.86 3.18 28.14
CA LYS A 257 -4.11 3.63 28.76
C LYS A 257 -5.32 3.20 27.95
N ASP A 258 -5.29 3.43 26.64
CA ASP A 258 -6.38 3.04 25.75
C ASP A 258 -6.68 1.53 25.85
N ILE A 259 -5.64 0.69 25.93
CA ILE A 259 -5.75 -0.75 26.13
C ILE A 259 -6.39 -1.08 27.50
N VAL A 260 -5.93 -0.46 28.59
CA VAL A 260 -6.49 -0.67 29.93
C VAL A 260 -7.97 -0.29 29.97
N GLU A 261 -8.32 0.87 29.40
CA GLU A 261 -9.70 1.36 29.33
C GLU A 261 -10.58 0.41 28.50
N ALA A 262 -10.11 -0.06 27.34
CA ALA A 262 -10.82 -1.03 26.50
C ALA A 262 -11.04 -2.37 27.22
N CYS A 263 -10.05 -2.87 27.96
CA CYS A 263 -10.17 -4.10 28.73
C CYS A 263 -11.22 -4.00 29.85
N GLN A 264 -11.33 -2.83 30.49
CA GLN A 264 -12.23 -2.56 31.61
C GLN A 264 -13.64 -2.14 31.17
N ALA A 265 -13.84 -1.83 29.89
CA ALA A 265 -15.13 -1.42 29.37
C ALA A 265 -16.21 -2.50 29.64
N PRO A 266 -17.41 -2.10 30.08
CA PRO A 266 -18.54 -3.02 30.25
C PRO A 266 -18.87 -3.71 28.92
N ARG A 267 -19.15 -5.00 28.96
CA ARG A 267 -19.66 -5.76 27.80
C ARG A 267 -21.13 -6.10 28.03
N ASN A 268 -21.94 -5.85 26.99
CA ASN A 268 -23.37 -6.15 26.96
C ASN A 268 -23.63 -7.61 26.64
#